data_AF-A0A7Y2XSU6-F1
#
_entry.id   AF-A0A7Y2XSU6-F1
#
_cell.length_a   1.000
_cell.length_b   1.000
_cell.length_c   1.000
_cell.angle_alpha   90.00
_cell.angle_beta   90.00
_cell.angle_gamma   90.00
#
_symmetry.space_group_name_H-M   'P 1'
#
loop_
_entity.id
_entity.type
_entity.pdbx_description
1 polymer ?
#
loop_
_entity_poly.entity_id
_entity_poly.type
_entity_poly.pdbx_seq_one_letter_code
_entity_poly.pdbx_strand_id
1 'polypeptide(L)'
;MELNTAWQFAVALGLGMLIGLERERTQGEARAFAGARTFSLVALLGALSVYVGELSGFSWTFGLVLIAVLALVSISYFVSAQGGEIGATTEASLIVTFLIGAMCAWDDSGFAGAIAVITMLLLALKGWLHDLATRIEASDVEATLKFAIITLIILPLLPNTDYGPPGLEVINPYKTWLMVVLIAGLNFVGYILVKVVGREHGFGITGLLGGLVSSTAVTLSFSQRSRTEPHLVSVLALAI
;
A
#
# COMPACT_ATOMS: atom_id res chain seq x y z
N MET A 1 -20.23 -15.68 30.30
CA MET A 1 -19.76 -16.40 29.09
C MET A 1 -20.61 -16.04 27.89
N GLU A 2 -21.93 -16.26 27.90
CA GLU A 2 -22.77 -16.03 26.70
C GLU A 2 -22.78 -14.59 26.16
N LEU A 3 -22.70 -13.57 27.03
CA LEU A 3 -22.65 -12.17 26.57
C LEU A 3 -21.35 -11.83 25.81
N ASN A 4 -20.22 -12.43 26.19
CA ASN A 4 -18.94 -12.18 25.51
C ASN A 4 -18.95 -12.86 24.14
N THR A 5 -19.44 -14.10 24.07
CA THR A 5 -19.60 -14.82 22.81
C THR A 5 -20.55 -14.08 21.86
N ALA A 6 -21.70 -13.61 22.33
CA ALA A 6 -22.63 -12.83 21.50
C ALA A 6 -21.96 -11.56 20.93
N TRP A 7 -21.15 -10.87 21.74
CA TRP A 7 -20.38 -9.71 21.31
C TRP A 7 -19.34 -10.06 20.25
N GLN A 8 -18.55 -11.13 20.44
CA GLN A 8 -17.54 -11.58 19.48
C GLN A 8 -18.15 -11.93 18.12
N PHE A 9 -19.31 -12.60 18.09
CA PHE A 9 -20.03 -12.90 16.85
C PHE A 9 -20.61 -11.65 16.19
N ALA A 10 -21.11 -10.69 16.98
CA ALA A 10 -21.57 -9.40 16.46
C ALA A 10 -20.42 -8.59 15.84
N VAL A 11 -19.25 -8.59 16.46
CA VAL A 11 -18.03 -7.96 15.93
C VAL A 11 -17.59 -8.66 14.65
N ALA A 12 -17.52 -10.00 14.63
CA ALA A 12 -17.16 -10.76 13.43
C ALA A 12 -18.10 -10.45 12.25
N LEU A 13 -19.41 -10.41 12.51
CA LEU A 13 -20.42 -10.05 11.52
C LEU A 13 -20.22 -8.61 11.03
N GLY A 14 -20.02 -7.66 11.95
CA GLY A 14 -19.78 -6.25 11.62
C GLY A 14 -18.53 -6.05 10.77
N LEU A 15 -17.41 -6.67 11.13
CA LEU A 15 -16.16 -6.60 10.38
C LEU A 15 -16.29 -7.24 8.99
N GLY A 16 -16.92 -8.42 8.89
CA GLY A 16 -17.20 -9.07 7.62
C GLY A 16 -18.11 -8.21 6.72
N MET A 17 -19.14 -7.59 7.29
CA MET A 17 -20.05 -6.73 6.55
C MET A 17 -19.37 -5.46 6.05
N LEU A 18 -18.49 -4.83 6.85
CA LEU A 18 -17.71 -3.66 6.44
C LEU A 18 -16.78 -3.97 5.26
N ILE A 19 -16.04 -5.09 5.33
CA ILE A 19 -15.14 -5.52 4.24
C ILE A 19 -15.96 -5.82 2.98
N GLY A 20 -17.07 -6.54 3.13
CA GLY A 20 -17.92 -6.90 1.99
C GLY A 20 -18.63 -5.71 1.35
N LEU A 21 -19.01 -4.69 2.13
CA LEU A 21 -19.61 -3.45 1.60
C LEU A 21 -18.60 -2.66 0.76
N GLU A 22 -17.36 -2.53 1.25
CA GLU A 22 -16.30 -1.90 0.47
C GLU A 22 -16.07 -2.67 -0.83
N ARG A 23 -16.03 -4.01 -0.76
CA ARG A 23 -15.87 -4.87 -1.93
C ARG A 23 -16.97 -4.66 -2.99
N GLU A 24 -18.22 -4.64 -2.55
CA GLU A 24 -19.40 -4.46 -3.38
C GLU A 24 -19.41 -3.08 -4.04
N ARG A 25 -19.00 -2.04 -3.29
CA ARG A 25 -18.79 -0.68 -3.81
C ARG A 25 -17.70 -0.64 -4.88
N THR A 26 -16.54 -1.29 -4.68
CA THR A 26 -15.42 -1.19 -5.64
C THR A 26 -15.66 -1.99 -6.92
N GLN A 27 -16.39 -3.11 -6.85
CA GLN A 27 -16.60 -3.99 -8.02
C GLN A 27 -17.91 -3.75 -8.78
N GLY A 28 -18.88 -3.11 -8.14
CA GLY A 28 -20.23 -2.95 -8.69
C GLY A 28 -21.04 -4.25 -8.61
N GLU A 29 -22.35 -4.14 -8.34
CA GLU A 29 -23.26 -5.27 -8.10
C GLU A 29 -23.23 -6.33 -9.23
N ALA A 30 -22.95 -5.95 -10.47
CA ALA A 30 -22.99 -6.84 -11.63
C ALA A 30 -21.72 -7.71 -11.83
N ARG A 31 -20.60 -7.37 -11.18
CA ARG A 31 -19.30 -8.08 -11.29
C ARG A 31 -18.77 -8.61 -9.96
N ALA A 32 -19.52 -8.41 -8.88
CA ALA A 32 -19.15 -8.87 -7.55
C ALA A 32 -19.64 -10.31 -7.35
N PHE A 33 -18.78 -11.29 -7.57
CA PHE A 33 -19.04 -12.69 -7.20
C PHE A 33 -19.36 -12.85 -5.69
N ALA A 34 -18.85 -11.94 -4.85
CA ALA A 34 -19.09 -11.91 -3.41
C ALA A 34 -19.33 -10.47 -2.92
N GLY A 35 -20.48 -10.23 -2.30
CA GLY A 35 -20.87 -8.93 -1.73
C GLY A 35 -20.95 -8.94 -0.19
N ALA A 36 -21.54 -7.92 0.40
CA ALA A 36 -21.61 -7.74 1.86
C ALA A 36 -22.12 -8.99 2.60
N ARG A 37 -23.17 -9.64 2.09
CA ARG A 37 -23.75 -10.83 2.72
C ARG A 37 -22.79 -12.03 2.73
N THR A 38 -22.08 -12.25 1.63
CA THR A 38 -21.13 -13.37 1.51
C THR A 38 -19.98 -13.22 2.50
N PHE A 39 -19.42 -12.01 2.60
CA PHE A 39 -18.35 -11.72 3.55
C PHE A 39 -18.81 -11.83 5.01
N SER A 40 -20.01 -11.34 5.35
CA SER A 40 -20.59 -11.52 6.69
C SER A 40 -20.76 -13.00 7.04
N LEU A 41 -21.29 -13.81 6.12
CA LEU A 41 -21.46 -15.25 6.33
C LEU A 41 -20.11 -15.97 6.49
N VAL A 42 -19.09 -15.58 5.73
CA VAL A 42 -17.76 -16.17 5.82
C VAL A 42 -17.06 -15.80 7.14
N ALA A 43 -17.20 -14.55 7.61
CA ALA A 43 -16.73 -14.15 8.93
C ALA A 43 -17.43 -14.93 10.05
N LEU A 44 -18.76 -15.09 9.96
CA LEU A 44 -19.53 -15.90 10.90
C LEU A 44 -19.12 -17.37 10.88
N LEU A 45 -18.85 -17.94 9.71
CA LEU A 45 -18.33 -19.31 9.57
C LEU A 45 -16.97 -19.46 10.26
N GLY A 46 -16.11 -18.45 10.17
CA GLY A 46 -14.84 -18.38 10.92
C GLY A 46 -15.06 -18.46 12.42
N ALA A 47 -15.88 -17.56 12.96
CA ALA A 47 -16.21 -17.52 14.39
C ALA A 47 -16.84 -18.83 14.87
N LEU A 48 -17.78 -19.38 14.08
CA LEU A 48 -18.48 -20.63 14.40
C LEU A 48 -17.53 -21.83 14.41
N SER A 49 -16.57 -21.88 13.49
CA SER A 49 -15.60 -22.98 13.41
C SER A 49 -14.72 -23.10 14.66
N VAL A 50 -14.34 -21.95 15.24
CA VAL A 50 -13.60 -21.88 16.50
C VAL A 50 -14.50 -22.27 17.67
N TYR A 51 -15.69 -21.67 17.77
CA TYR A 51 -16.64 -21.94 18.85
C TYR A 51 -17.04 -23.43 18.92
N VAL A 52 -17.32 -24.07 17.78
CA VAL A 52 -17.62 -25.50 17.72
C VAL A 52 -16.40 -26.33 18.08
N GLY A 53 -15.21 -25.93 17.64
CA GLY A 53 -13.94 -26.60 17.99
C GLY A 53 -13.70 -26.62 19.49
N GLU A 54 -13.94 -25.51 20.19
CA GLU A 54 -13.82 -25.40 21.64
C GLU A 54 -14.88 -26.23 22.36
N LEU A 55 -16.14 -26.17 21.92
CA LEU A 55 -17.25 -26.91 22.55
C LEU A 55 -17.08 -28.43 22.43
N SER A 56 -16.59 -28.90 21.29
CA SER A 56 -16.46 -30.33 21.00
C SER A 56 -15.10 -30.91 21.40
N GLY A 57 -14.13 -30.07 21.81
CA GLY A 57 -12.77 -30.48 22.15
C GLY A 57 -11.92 -30.92 20.95
N PHE A 58 -12.45 -30.84 19.73
CA PHE A 58 -11.75 -31.21 18.51
C PHE A 58 -11.13 -29.99 17.84
N SER A 59 -9.84 -29.77 18.10
CA SER A 59 -9.07 -28.67 17.50
C SER A 59 -8.95 -28.73 15.97
N TRP A 60 -9.31 -29.87 15.33
CA TRP A 60 -9.26 -30.01 13.87
C TRP A 60 -10.45 -29.35 13.16
N THR A 61 -11.53 -29.03 13.87
CA THR A 61 -12.76 -28.47 13.26
C THR A 61 -12.48 -27.18 12.49
N PHE A 62 -11.66 -26.29 13.03
CA PHE A 62 -11.21 -25.07 12.35
C PHE A 62 -10.51 -25.39 11.01
N GLY A 63 -9.56 -26.33 11.01
CA GLY A 63 -8.83 -26.73 9.81
C GLY A 63 -9.74 -27.34 8.74
N LEU A 64 -10.74 -28.13 9.15
CA LEU A 64 -11.71 -28.73 8.22
C LEU A 64 -12.58 -27.65 7.55
N VAL A 65 -13.09 -26.70 8.34
CA VAL A 65 -13.88 -25.57 7.79
C VAL A 65 -13.01 -24.68 6.91
N LEU A 66 -11.76 -24.41 7.31
CA LEU A 66 -10.81 -23.65 6.49
C LEU A 66 -10.58 -24.33 5.13
N ILE A 67 -10.39 -25.64 5.10
CA ILE A 67 -10.25 -26.41 3.85
C ILE A 67 -11.52 -26.31 3.00
N ALA A 68 -12.70 -26.39 3.61
CA ALA A 68 -13.97 -26.24 2.91
C ALA A 68 -14.13 -24.83 2.29
N VAL A 69 -13.74 -23.79 3.04
CA VAL A 69 -13.74 -22.40 2.54
C VAL A 69 -12.73 -22.23 1.40
N LEU A 70 -11.51 -22.75 1.55
CA LEU A 70 -10.49 -22.72 0.49
C LEU A 70 -10.99 -23.43 -0.77
N ALA A 71 -11.63 -24.59 -0.63
CA ALA A 71 -12.21 -25.32 -1.76
C ALA A 71 -13.30 -24.49 -2.45
N LEU A 72 -14.23 -23.89 -1.69
CA LEU A 72 -15.28 -23.03 -2.25
C LEU A 72 -14.68 -21.82 -2.99
N VAL A 73 -13.70 -21.16 -2.38
CA VAL A 73 -12.97 -20.02 -2.95
C VAL A 73 -12.21 -20.42 -4.22
N SER A 74 -11.56 -21.59 -4.24
CA SER A 74 -10.89 -22.09 -5.44
C SER A 74 -11.89 -22.41 -6.56
N ILE A 75 -13.03 -23.03 -6.25
CA ILE A 75 -14.08 -23.31 -7.24
C ILE A 75 -14.63 -22.00 -7.80
N SER A 76 -14.90 -21.02 -6.93
CA SER A 76 -15.30 -19.67 -7.31
C SER A 76 -14.29 -19.04 -8.28
N TYR A 77 -13.01 -19.06 -7.95
CA TYR A 77 -11.95 -18.53 -8.81
C TYR A 77 -11.95 -19.19 -10.18
N PHE A 78 -12.06 -20.52 -10.24
CA PHE A 78 -12.09 -21.25 -11.50
C PHE A 78 -13.30 -20.87 -12.36
N VAL A 79 -14.48 -20.73 -11.75
CA VAL A 79 -15.71 -20.33 -12.45
C VAL A 79 -15.60 -18.90 -12.97
N SER A 80 -15.14 -17.96 -12.15
CA SER A 80 -14.93 -16.56 -12.55
C SER A 80 -13.86 -16.41 -13.64
N ALA A 81 -12.75 -17.15 -13.52
CA ALA A 81 -11.68 -17.14 -14.51
C ALA A 81 -12.14 -17.67 -15.87
N GLN A 82 -13.02 -18.68 -15.91
CA GLN A 82 -13.62 -19.16 -17.16
C GLN A 82 -14.57 -18.12 -17.79
N GLY A 83 -15.23 -17.30 -16.97
CA GLY A 83 -16.08 -16.18 -17.41
C GLY A 83 -15.31 -14.94 -17.89
N GLY A 84 -13.97 -14.97 -17.88
CA GLY A 84 -13.13 -13.83 -18.27
C GLY A 84 -12.89 -12.80 -17.16
N GLU A 85 -13.40 -13.05 -15.94
CA GLU A 85 -13.13 -12.20 -14.78
C GLU A 85 -11.97 -12.78 -13.97
N ILE A 86 -10.76 -12.24 -14.20
CA ILE A 86 -9.55 -12.65 -13.48
C ILE A 86 -9.34 -11.67 -12.32
N GLY A 87 -9.64 -12.10 -11.09
CA GLY A 87 -9.66 -11.18 -9.94
C GLY A 87 -9.35 -11.79 -8.59
N ALA A 88 -8.15 -12.38 -8.41
CA ALA A 88 -7.70 -13.09 -7.19
C ALA A 88 -7.82 -12.32 -5.85
N THR A 89 -8.01 -11.01 -5.88
CA THR A 89 -8.18 -10.17 -4.69
C THR A 89 -9.46 -10.49 -3.92
N THR A 90 -10.53 -10.97 -4.58
CA THR A 90 -11.81 -11.31 -3.92
C THR A 90 -11.67 -12.56 -3.07
N GLU A 91 -10.98 -13.54 -3.64
CA GLU A 91 -10.73 -14.84 -3.06
C GLU A 91 -9.80 -14.71 -1.87
N ALA A 92 -8.73 -13.93 -2.04
CA ALA A 92 -7.84 -13.59 -0.94
C ALA A 92 -8.58 -12.86 0.19
N SER A 93 -9.44 -11.89 -0.11
CA SER A 93 -10.18 -11.17 0.93
C SER A 93 -11.24 -12.02 1.62
N LEU A 94 -11.87 -12.99 0.94
CA LEU A 94 -12.75 -13.98 1.58
C LEU A 94 -11.99 -14.86 2.59
N ILE A 95 -10.80 -15.34 2.23
CA ILE A 95 -9.94 -16.13 3.12
C ILE A 95 -9.54 -15.28 4.34
N VAL A 96 -9.09 -14.05 4.13
CA VAL A 96 -8.74 -13.13 5.23
C VAL A 96 -9.95 -12.85 6.12
N THR A 97 -11.14 -12.68 5.54
CA THR A 97 -12.38 -12.43 6.29
C THR A 97 -12.78 -13.62 7.17
N PHE A 98 -12.61 -14.85 6.66
CA PHE A 98 -12.79 -16.07 7.46
C PHE A 98 -11.85 -16.08 8.68
N LEU A 99 -10.57 -15.75 8.46
CA LEU A 99 -9.57 -15.69 9.53
C LEU A 99 -9.91 -14.59 10.55
N ILE A 100 -10.30 -13.39 10.11
CA ILE A 100 -10.74 -12.31 11.01
C ILE A 100 -11.92 -12.76 11.88
N GLY A 101 -12.89 -13.46 11.29
CA GLY A 101 -14.03 -14.02 12.03
C GLY A 101 -13.61 -15.04 13.08
N ALA A 102 -12.68 -15.93 12.74
CA ALA A 102 -12.11 -16.90 13.69
C ALA A 102 -11.33 -16.21 14.82
N MET A 103 -10.55 -15.17 14.52
CA MET A 103 -9.80 -14.41 15.53
C MET A 103 -10.72 -13.68 16.51
N CYS A 104 -11.89 -13.21 16.06
CA CYS A 104 -12.88 -12.63 16.96
C CYS A 104 -13.37 -13.62 18.03
N ALA A 105 -13.47 -14.91 17.70
CA ALA A 105 -13.90 -15.95 18.64
C ALA A 105 -12.81 -16.35 19.65
N TRP A 106 -11.52 -16.15 19.33
CA TRP A 106 -10.39 -16.37 20.24
C TRP A 106 -10.12 -15.22 21.23
N ASP A 107 -11.10 -14.33 21.44
CA ASP A 107 -11.03 -13.18 22.37
C ASP A 107 -9.99 -12.09 21.99
N ASP A 108 -9.44 -12.13 20.77
CA ASP A 108 -8.54 -11.10 20.24
C ASP A 108 -9.26 -10.15 19.26
N SER A 109 -10.37 -9.59 19.73
CA SER A 109 -11.23 -8.72 18.90
C SER A 109 -10.52 -7.44 18.46
N GLY A 110 -9.57 -6.96 19.25
CA GLY A 110 -8.79 -5.76 18.96
C GLY A 110 -7.85 -5.96 17.76
N PHE A 111 -7.10 -7.06 17.75
CA PHE A 111 -6.20 -7.38 16.65
C PHE A 111 -6.97 -7.77 15.38
N ALA A 112 -8.08 -8.50 15.52
CA ALA A 112 -8.99 -8.79 14.41
C ALA A 112 -9.51 -7.50 13.74
N GLY A 113 -9.89 -6.51 14.56
CA GLY A 113 -10.30 -5.19 14.08
C GLY A 113 -9.18 -4.45 13.33
N ALA A 114 -7.94 -4.49 13.83
CA ALA A 114 -6.80 -3.86 13.16
C ALA A 114 -6.51 -4.49 11.78
N ILE A 115 -6.52 -5.84 11.70
CA ILE A 115 -6.35 -6.55 10.42
C ILE A 115 -7.50 -6.21 9.46
N ALA A 116 -8.74 -6.14 9.95
CA ALA A 116 -9.89 -5.78 9.14
C ALA A 116 -9.75 -4.37 8.54
N VAL A 117 -9.32 -3.39 9.35
CA VAL A 117 -9.07 -2.01 8.90
C VAL A 117 -7.94 -1.96 7.86
N ILE A 118 -6.83 -2.64 8.10
CA ILE A 118 -5.71 -2.71 7.13
C ILE A 118 -6.18 -3.35 5.81
N THR A 119 -6.95 -4.43 5.90
CA THR A 119 -7.53 -5.11 4.73
C THR A 119 -8.46 -4.17 3.97
N MET A 120 -9.36 -3.48 4.66
CA MET A 120 -10.27 -2.49 4.07
C MET A 120 -9.50 -1.34 3.40
N LEU A 121 -8.44 -0.83 4.05
CA LEU A 121 -7.58 0.21 3.50
C LEU A 121 -6.90 -0.24 2.20
N LEU A 122 -6.35 -1.47 2.17
CA LEU A 122 -5.75 -2.04 0.96
C LEU A 122 -6.78 -2.21 -0.17
N LEU A 123 -8.00 -2.64 0.16
CA LEU A 123 -9.08 -2.80 -0.82
C LEU A 123 -9.53 -1.43 -1.37
N ALA A 124 -9.71 -0.43 -0.50
CA ALA A 124 -10.11 0.91 -0.88
C ALA A 124 -9.06 1.60 -1.78
N LEU A 125 -7.77 1.36 -1.51
CA LEU A 125 -6.67 1.92 -2.29
C LEU A 125 -6.43 1.18 -3.61
N LYS A 126 -7.06 0.02 -3.86
CA LYS A 126 -6.82 -0.82 -5.05
C LYS A 126 -6.88 -0.04 -6.36
N GLY A 127 -7.89 0.81 -6.55
CA GLY A 127 -8.04 1.62 -7.76
C GLY A 127 -6.86 2.58 -7.96
N TRP A 128 -6.51 3.31 -6.90
CA TRP A 128 -5.38 4.24 -6.92
C TRP A 128 -4.04 3.53 -7.16
N LEU A 129 -3.80 2.36 -6.53
CA LEU A 129 -2.59 1.56 -6.78
C LEU A 129 -2.54 1.07 -8.23
N HIS A 130 -3.67 0.65 -8.79
CA HIS A 130 -3.75 0.20 -10.18
C HIS A 130 -3.48 1.35 -11.16
N ASP A 131 -4.09 2.52 -10.93
CA ASP A 131 -3.85 3.72 -11.73
C ASP A 131 -2.40 4.21 -11.62
N LEU A 132 -1.80 4.12 -10.43
CA LEU A 132 -0.40 4.43 -10.26
C LEU A 132 0.49 3.42 -11.01
N ALA A 133 0.20 2.13 -10.89
CA ALA A 133 0.95 1.07 -11.56
C ALA A 133 0.87 1.18 -13.09
N THR A 134 -0.28 1.56 -13.65
CA THR A 134 -0.43 1.78 -15.10
C THR A 134 0.27 3.05 -15.58
N ARG A 135 0.51 4.02 -14.70
CA ARG A 135 1.30 5.22 -15.01
C ARG A 135 2.81 4.95 -14.97
N ILE A 136 3.29 4.00 -14.18
CA ILE A 136 4.74 3.70 -14.05
C ILE A 136 5.27 3.13 -15.37
N GLU A 137 6.29 3.78 -15.93
CA GLU A 137 6.97 3.35 -17.14
C GLU A 137 8.22 2.52 -16.79
N ALA A 138 8.70 1.70 -17.73
CA ALA A 138 9.92 0.90 -17.51
C ALA A 138 11.16 1.78 -17.20
N SER A 139 11.20 2.98 -17.78
CA SER A 139 12.20 4.01 -17.50
C SER A 139 12.21 4.47 -16.03
N ASP A 140 11.04 4.54 -15.40
CA ASP A 140 10.92 4.91 -13.98
C ASP A 140 11.45 3.82 -13.08
N VAL A 141 11.17 2.56 -13.42
CA VAL A 141 11.67 1.40 -12.67
C VAL A 141 13.19 1.36 -12.75
N GLU A 142 13.76 1.60 -13.94
CA GLU A 142 15.20 1.69 -14.14
C GLU A 142 15.81 2.85 -13.33
N ALA A 143 15.19 4.03 -13.35
CA ALA A 143 15.64 5.19 -12.56
C ALA A 143 15.57 4.93 -11.06
N THR A 144 14.48 4.32 -10.58
CA THR A 144 14.28 3.93 -9.18
C THR A 144 15.35 2.92 -8.75
N LEU A 145 15.63 1.93 -9.59
CA LEU A 145 16.63 0.91 -9.32
C LEU A 145 18.04 1.50 -9.27
N LYS A 146 18.41 2.37 -10.23
CA LYS A 146 19.68 3.11 -10.21
C LYS A 146 19.83 3.94 -8.95
N PHE A 147 18.78 4.69 -8.56
CA PHE A 147 18.77 5.47 -7.34
C PHE A 147 18.92 4.59 -6.08
N ALA A 148 18.23 3.44 -6.03
CA ALA A 148 18.34 2.47 -4.95
C ALA A 148 19.75 1.87 -4.86
N ILE A 149 20.39 1.52 -5.99
CA ILE A 149 21.78 1.04 -6.03
C ILE A 149 22.72 2.11 -5.47
N ILE A 150 22.61 3.36 -5.92
CA ILE A 150 23.46 4.46 -5.47
C ILE A 150 23.30 4.70 -3.96
N THR A 151 22.06 4.61 -3.45
CA THR A 151 21.72 4.96 -2.06
C THR A 151 21.93 3.82 -1.07
N LEU A 152 21.48 2.60 -1.38
CA LEU A 152 21.56 1.45 -0.48
C LEU A 152 22.85 0.64 -0.64
N ILE A 153 23.53 0.71 -1.79
CA ILE A 153 24.75 -0.06 -2.04
C ILE A 153 25.97 0.86 -2.06
N ILE A 154 26.02 1.85 -2.95
CA ILE A 154 27.25 2.65 -3.14
C ILE A 154 27.53 3.55 -1.94
N LEU A 155 26.52 4.27 -1.43
CA LEU A 155 26.68 5.20 -0.30
C LEU A 155 27.28 4.55 0.96
N PRO A 156 26.78 3.41 1.48
CA PRO A 156 27.37 2.78 2.66
C PRO A 156 28.75 2.16 2.41
N LEU A 157 29.11 1.87 1.15
CA LEU A 157 30.42 1.36 0.77
C LEU A 157 31.51 2.45 0.68
N LEU A 158 31.13 3.73 0.69
CA LEU A 158 32.08 4.83 0.56
C LEU A 158 32.80 5.14 1.89
N PRO A 159 34.14 5.26 1.88
CA PRO A 159 34.91 5.60 3.06
C PRO A 159 34.61 7.04 3.51
N ASN A 160 34.31 7.20 4.80
CA ASN A 160 34.07 8.50 5.42
C ASN A 160 35.37 9.13 5.92
N THR A 161 36.33 9.30 5.01
CA THR A 161 37.62 9.94 5.28
C THR A 161 37.80 11.14 4.37
N ASP A 162 38.30 12.24 4.92
CA ASP A 162 38.61 13.44 4.14
C ASP A 162 39.91 13.21 3.36
N TYR A 163 39.90 13.42 2.04
CA TYR A 163 41.05 13.27 1.15
C TYR A 163 41.56 14.65 0.72
N GLY A 164 42.89 14.83 0.76
CA GLY A 164 43.57 16.03 0.27
C GLY A 164 45.04 16.14 0.70
N PRO A 165 45.82 17.08 0.15
CA PRO A 165 47.14 17.43 0.67
C PRO A 165 47.04 17.90 2.12
N PRO A 166 48.06 17.70 2.98
CA PRO A 166 48.03 18.16 4.36
C PRO A 166 47.78 19.68 4.43
N GLY A 167 46.64 20.08 5.00
CA GLY A 167 46.14 21.46 5.04
C GLY A 167 44.98 21.78 4.07
N LEU A 168 44.63 20.88 3.14
CA LEU A 168 43.57 21.00 2.13
C LEU A 168 42.70 19.72 2.05
N GLU A 169 42.38 19.11 3.19
CA GLU A 169 41.50 17.94 3.31
C GLU A 169 40.02 18.32 3.14
N VAL A 170 39.64 18.76 1.95
CA VAL A 170 38.30 19.35 1.71
C VAL A 170 37.31 18.33 1.12
N ILE A 171 37.78 17.21 0.55
CA ILE A 171 36.91 16.27 -0.19
C ILE A 171 36.66 15.00 0.61
N ASN A 172 35.43 14.85 1.10
CA ASN A 172 34.95 13.62 1.70
C ASN A 172 34.04 12.87 0.71
N PRO A 173 34.42 11.68 0.22
CA PRO A 173 33.62 10.93 -0.75
C PRO A 173 32.22 10.61 -0.23
N TYR A 174 32.10 10.22 1.04
CA TYR A 174 30.82 9.94 1.67
C TYR A 174 29.92 11.18 1.70
N LYS A 175 30.42 12.34 2.18
CA LYS A 175 29.61 13.58 2.24
C LYS A 175 29.23 14.09 0.85
N THR A 176 30.15 14.00 -0.11
CA THR A 176 29.90 14.42 -1.50
C THR A 176 28.81 13.56 -2.14
N TRP A 177 28.88 12.25 -1.94
CA TRP A 177 27.88 11.32 -2.47
C TRP A 177 26.54 11.43 -1.76
N LEU A 178 26.54 11.76 -0.47
CA LEU A 178 25.32 12.07 0.29
C LEU A 178 24.57 13.26 -0.34
N MET A 179 25.28 14.30 -0.80
CA MET A 179 24.64 15.39 -1.55
C MET A 179 24.03 14.91 -2.88
N VAL A 180 24.69 13.99 -3.60
CA VAL A 180 24.14 13.40 -4.84
C VAL A 180 22.85 12.63 -4.55
N VAL A 181 22.85 11.81 -3.50
CA VAL A 181 21.66 11.06 -3.05
C VAL A 181 20.53 12.00 -2.64
N LEU A 182 20.83 13.08 -1.91
CA LEU A 182 19.82 14.08 -1.54
C LEU A 182 19.19 14.74 -2.76
N ILE A 183 20.00 15.21 -3.71
CA ILE A 183 19.51 15.89 -4.92
C ILE A 183 18.70 14.92 -5.80
N ALA A 184 19.20 13.69 -6.00
CA ALA A 184 18.50 12.67 -6.77
C ALA A 184 17.19 12.25 -6.09
N GLY A 185 17.19 12.11 -4.76
CA GLY A 185 16.00 11.78 -3.98
C GLY A 185 14.94 12.87 -4.06
N LEU A 186 15.34 14.14 -3.95
CA LEU A 186 14.44 15.29 -4.13
C LEU A 186 13.82 15.32 -5.53
N ASN A 187 14.64 15.11 -6.58
CA ASN A 187 14.15 15.03 -7.95
C ASN A 187 13.18 13.85 -8.15
N PHE A 188 13.50 12.69 -7.57
CA PHE A 188 12.66 11.50 -7.63
C PHE A 188 11.32 11.71 -6.93
N VAL A 189 11.32 12.28 -5.72
CA VAL A 189 10.09 12.63 -4.97
C VAL A 189 9.26 13.65 -5.76
N GLY A 190 9.89 14.68 -6.32
CA GLY A 190 9.20 15.67 -7.15
C GLY A 190 8.56 15.04 -8.40
N TYR A 191 9.26 14.12 -9.06
CA TYR A 191 8.73 13.37 -10.19
C TYR A 191 7.51 12.51 -9.79
N ILE A 192 7.61 11.75 -8.69
CA ILE A 192 6.50 10.93 -8.17
C ILE A 192 5.30 11.81 -7.82
N LEU A 193 5.51 12.97 -7.18
CA LEU A 193 4.43 13.90 -6.85
C LEU A 193 3.65 14.34 -8.10
N VAL A 194 4.36 14.76 -9.15
CA VAL A 194 3.72 15.16 -10.42
C VAL A 194 2.94 14.00 -11.03
N LYS A 195 3.46 12.79 -10.93
CA LYS A 195 2.86 11.59 -11.52
C LYS A 195 1.59 11.14 -10.77
N VAL A 196 1.61 11.22 -9.45
CA VAL A 196 0.50 10.89 -8.54
C VAL A 196 -0.63 11.93 -8.64
N VAL A 197 -0.31 13.22 -8.68
CA VAL A 197 -1.30 14.31 -8.71
C VAL A 197 -1.98 14.42 -10.08
N GLY A 198 -1.35 13.88 -11.13
CA GLY A 198 -1.93 13.81 -12.47
C GLY A 198 -1.81 15.13 -13.24
N ARG A 199 -1.69 15.00 -14.57
CA ARG A 199 -1.51 16.13 -15.51
C ARG A 199 -2.71 17.10 -15.55
N GLU A 200 -3.85 16.78 -14.93
CA GLU A 200 -5.08 17.58 -15.01
C GLU A 200 -5.18 18.69 -13.95
N HIS A 201 -4.38 18.66 -12.88
CA HIS A 201 -4.40 19.72 -11.86
C HIS A 201 -3.02 20.33 -11.65
N GLY A 202 -2.67 21.23 -12.59
CA GLY A 202 -1.94 22.48 -12.30
C GLY A 202 -0.53 22.37 -11.74
N PHE A 203 0.44 22.76 -12.57
CA PHE A 203 1.80 23.15 -12.19
C PHE A 203 1.88 24.11 -10.96
N GLY A 204 0.77 24.76 -10.56
CA GLY A 204 0.69 25.61 -9.37
C GLY A 204 0.58 24.88 -8.02
N ILE A 205 -0.12 23.73 -7.94
CA ILE A 205 -0.26 22.98 -6.68
C ILE A 205 1.01 22.15 -6.40
N THR A 206 1.67 21.69 -7.45
CA THR A 206 2.95 20.95 -7.38
C THR A 206 4.11 21.84 -6.94
N GLY A 207 4.15 23.12 -7.33
CA GLY A 207 5.11 24.08 -6.80
C GLY A 207 4.90 24.39 -5.31
N LEU A 208 3.63 24.50 -4.88
CA LEU A 208 3.28 24.85 -3.51
C LEU A 208 3.47 23.65 -2.54
N LEU A 209 3.08 22.44 -2.95
CA LEU A 209 3.32 21.22 -2.17
C LEU A 209 4.80 20.79 -2.19
N GLY A 210 5.52 21.01 -3.30
CA GLY A 210 6.97 20.81 -3.38
C GLY A 210 7.75 21.80 -2.50
N GLY A 211 7.30 23.05 -2.41
CA GLY A 211 7.87 24.09 -1.54
C GLY A 211 7.67 23.85 -0.04
N LEU A 212 6.58 23.15 0.33
CA LEU A 212 6.30 22.78 1.72
C LEU A 212 7.17 21.62 2.24
N VAL A 213 7.68 20.75 1.36
CA VAL A 213 8.49 19.59 1.78
C VAL A 213 9.95 19.98 2.06
N SER A 214 10.48 21.02 1.41
CA SER A 214 11.76 21.64 1.78
C SER A 214 12.01 22.93 1.00
N SER A 215 11.78 24.08 1.64
CA SER A 215 12.07 25.40 1.06
C SER A 215 13.55 25.57 0.67
N THR A 216 14.47 24.75 1.21
CA THR A 216 15.91 24.79 0.87
C THR A 216 16.21 24.02 -0.42
N ALA A 217 15.51 22.90 -0.64
CA ALA A 217 15.70 22.04 -1.81
C ALA A 217 15.14 22.65 -3.10
N VAL A 218 13.97 23.29 -3.00
CA VAL A 218 13.33 23.97 -4.14
C VAL A 218 14.18 25.16 -4.59
N THR A 219 14.69 25.97 -3.67
CA THR A 219 15.59 27.08 -4.01
C THR A 219 16.86 26.60 -4.72
N LEU A 220 17.47 25.50 -4.27
CA LEU A 220 18.68 24.94 -4.91
C LEU A 220 18.39 24.32 -6.29
N SER A 221 17.29 23.58 -6.42
CA SER A 221 16.90 22.94 -7.70
C SER A 221 16.47 23.97 -8.74
N PHE A 222 15.71 25.00 -8.35
CA PHE A 222 15.31 26.10 -9.23
C PHE A 222 16.48 27.03 -9.58
N SER A 223 17.42 27.27 -8.67
CA SER A 223 18.65 28.02 -8.97
C SER A 223 19.52 27.32 -10.01
N GLN A 224 19.59 25.98 -9.99
CA GLN A 224 20.28 25.21 -11.02
C GLN A 224 19.52 25.19 -12.35
N ARG A 225 18.18 25.00 -12.33
CA ARG A 225 17.34 25.01 -13.56
C ARG A 225 17.27 26.37 -14.25
N SER A 226 17.38 27.49 -13.51
CA SER A 226 17.42 28.84 -14.09
C SER A 226 18.65 29.09 -14.97
N ARG A 227 19.72 28.29 -14.81
CA ARG A 227 20.92 28.39 -15.66
C ARG A 227 20.79 27.62 -16.98
N THR A 228 19.88 26.65 -17.05
CA THR A 228 19.75 25.75 -18.20
C THR A 228 18.56 26.12 -19.11
N GLU A 229 17.52 26.77 -18.57
CA GLU A 229 16.30 27.13 -19.30
C GLU A 229 15.94 28.63 -19.13
N PRO A 230 16.49 29.55 -19.96
CA PRO A 230 16.32 31.00 -19.81
C PRO A 230 14.88 31.51 -19.98
N HIS A 231 14.02 30.73 -20.65
CA HIS A 231 12.63 31.11 -20.95
C HIS A 231 11.65 30.88 -19.80
N LEU A 232 12.07 30.16 -18.74
CA LEU A 232 11.26 29.84 -17.57
C LEU A 232 11.68 30.64 -16.32
N VAL A 233 12.62 31.57 -16.44
CA VAL A 233 13.21 32.31 -15.31
C VAL A 233 12.17 33.09 -14.50
N SER A 234 11.18 33.73 -15.15
CA SER A 234 10.13 34.47 -14.42
C SER A 234 9.16 33.54 -13.68
N VAL A 235 8.89 32.36 -14.23
CA VAL A 235 8.01 31.34 -13.62
C VAL A 235 8.73 30.64 -12.46
N LEU A 236 10.03 30.39 -12.59
CA LEU A 236 10.88 29.81 -11.55
C LEU A 236 11.12 30.79 -10.39
N ALA A 237 11.25 32.09 -10.66
CA ALA A 237 11.42 33.12 -9.63
C ALA A 237 10.14 33.36 -8.81
N LEU A 238 8.96 33.18 -9.41
CA LEU A 238 7.66 33.29 -8.73
C LEU A 238 7.32 32.04 -7.88
N ALA A 239 8.08 30.96 -8.06
CA ALA A 239 7.86 29.68 -7.39
C ALA A 239 8.81 29.43 -6.21
N ILE A 240 9.67 30.41 -5.87
CA ILE A 240 10.47 30.49 -4.64
C ILE A 240 9.76 31.46 -3.69
#